data_AF-A0A933NC72-F1
#
_entry.id   AF-A0A933NC72-F1
#
_cell.length_a   1.000
_cell.length_b   1.000
_cell.length_c   1.000
_cell.angle_alpha   90.00
_cell.angle_beta   90.00
_cell.angle_gamma   90.00
#
_symmetry.space_group_name_H-M   'P 1'
#
loop_
_entity.id
_entity.type
_entity.pdbx_description
1 polymer ?
#
loop_
_entity_poly.entity_id
_entity_poly.type
_entity_poly.pdbx_seq_one_letter_code
_entity_poly.pdbx_strand_id
1 'polypeptide(L)'
;MRTHLARLGGMVVSPVETLQSLARGEGDSKEMFLWSVVVAAAAAPTRFGQAILLARTDLVAGLLDLVRVLAERFGGALIGCLAASVVAFVFERRRSAESRIGFDRIFDITTFMLVPHFSLIAVGVLASQLGLELWFLPHRLPKGPVTIVAIRLVVAYVWSVGLFAVFLKLRSNPTQEAA
;
A
#
# COMPACT_ATOMS: atom_id res chain seq x y z
N MET A 1 9.14 11.78 17.15
CA MET A 1 9.20 11.23 15.78
C MET A 1 9.24 9.70 15.87
N ARG A 2 8.16 9.01 15.47
CA ARG A 2 8.22 7.55 15.28
C ARG A 2 9.16 7.25 14.10
N THR A 3 9.92 6.15 14.14
CA THR A 3 10.76 5.72 13.01
C THR A 3 9.89 5.16 11.87
N HIS A 4 10.42 5.11 10.64
CA HIS A 4 9.72 4.54 9.47
C HIS A 4 9.17 3.13 9.75
N LEU A 5 10.00 2.26 10.35
CA LEU A 5 9.59 0.90 10.73
C LEU A 5 8.46 0.89 11.76
N ALA A 6 8.45 1.83 12.72
CA ALA A 6 7.38 1.94 13.70
C ALA A 6 6.05 2.36 13.04
N ARG A 7 6.07 3.16 11.96
CA ARG A 7 4.87 3.47 11.17
C ARG A 7 4.39 2.27 10.37
N LEU A 8 5.29 1.56 9.69
CA LEU A 8 4.92 0.34 8.96
C LEU A 8 4.32 -0.72 9.89
N GLY A 9 4.99 -1.01 11.01
CA GLY A 9 4.49 -1.92 12.03
C GLY A 9 3.21 -1.41 12.69
N GLY A 10 3.11 -0.11 12.95
CA GLY A 10 1.92 0.55 13.49
C GLY A 10 0.69 0.39 12.61
N MET A 11 0.82 0.43 11.28
CA MET A 11 -0.32 0.18 10.38
C MET A 11 -0.86 -1.26 10.47
N VAL A 12 -0.08 -2.20 10.99
CA VAL A 12 -0.51 -3.58 11.22
C VAL A 12 -1.03 -3.77 12.66
N VAL A 13 -0.34 -3.20 13.65
CA VAL A 13 -0.59 -3.44 15.08
C VAL A 13 -1.58 -2.44 15.68
N SER A 14 -1.42 -1.14 15.38
CA SER A 14 -2.25 -0.04 15.90
C SER A 14 -2.65 0.94 14.78
N PRO A 15 -3.48 0.50 13.82
CA PRO A 15 -3.76 1.27 12.61
C PRO A 15 -4.44 2.62 12.87
N VAL A 16 -5.34 2.70 13.86
CA VAL A 16 -6.05 3.94 14.19
C VAL A 16 -5.09 5.03 14.67
N GLU A 17 -4.22 4.70 15.62
CA GLU A 17 -3.20 5.63 16.12
C GLU A 17 -2.26 6.07 15.01
N THR A 18 -1.89 5.13 14.14
CA THR A 18 -0.96 5.40 13.05
C THR A 18 -1.61 6.31 12.00
N LEU A 19 -2.87 6.07 11.63
CA LEU A 19 -3.65 6.96 10.76
C LEU A 19 -3.78 8.38 11.36
N GLN A 20 -4.02 8.49 12.67
CA GLN A 20 -4.06 9.79 13.36
C GLN A 20 -2.69 10.49 13.38
N SER A 21 -1.58 9.75 13.52
CA SER A 21 -0.24 10.34 13.42
C SER A 21 0.09 10.81 11.99
N LEU A 22 -0.32 10.03 10.98
CA LEU A 22 -0.16 10.38 9.56
C LEU A 22 -0.99 11.62 9.22
N ALA A 23 -2.22 11.73 9.73
CA ALA A 23 -3.06 12.92 9.57
C ALA A 23 -2.44 14.18 10.19
N ARG A 24 -1.67 14.03 11.28
CA ARG A 24 -0.88 15.11 11.92
C ARG A 24 0.42 15.43 11.17
N GLY A 25 0.73 14.70 10.10
CA GLY A 25 1.86 14.96 9.22
C GLY A 25 3.07 14.06 9.42
N GLU A 26 2.98 13.02 10.28
CA GLU A 26 4.08 12.07 10.48
C GLU A 26 4.13 10.99 9.39
N GLY A 27 4.85 11.26 8.30
CA GLY A 27 5.11 10.29 7.22
C GLY A 27 5.07 10.92 5.84
N ASP A 28 5.72 10.26 4.87
CA ASP A 28 5.77 10.64 3.45
C ASP A 28 5.53 9.39 2.61
N SER A 29 4.69 9.46 1.58
CA SER A 29 4.47 8.39 0.60
C SER A 29 5.77 7.84 -0.03
N LYS A 30 6.86 8.61 -0.07
CA LYS A 30 8.19 8.10 -0.51
C LYS A 30 8.69 6.92 0.32
N GLU A 31 8.34 6.89 1.60
CA GLU A 31 8.65 5.77 2.49
C GLU A 31 8.03 4.46 1.98
N MET A 32 6.83 4.56 1.42
CA MET A 32 6.11 3.42 0.85
C MET A 32 6.68 2.97 -0.49
N PHE A 33 7.28 3.88 -1.26
CA PHE A 33 7.98 3.51 -2.48
C PHE A 33 9.15 2.56 -2.18
N LEU A 34 10.00 2.90 -1.21
CA LEU A 34 11.11 2.03 -0.82
C LEU A 34 10.63 0.66 -0.36
N TRP A 35 9.58 0.63 0.47
CA TRP A 35 8.98 -0.63 0.91
C TRP A 35 8.43 -1.47 -0.25
N SER A 36 7.77 -0.83 -1.23
CA SER A 36 7.27 -1.52 -2.42
C SER A 36 8.41 -2.13 -3.24
N VAL A 37 9.55 -1.45 -3.38
CA VAL A 37 10.74 -1.97 -4.07
C VAL A 37 11.27 -3.22 -3.39
N VAL A 38 11.41 -3.20 -2.05
CA VAL A 38 11.87 -4.36 -1.27
C VAL A 38 10.94 -5.56 -1.46
N VAL A 39 9.62 -5.33 -1.37
CA VAL A 39 8.63 -6.39 -1.52
C VAL A 39 8.57 -6.93 -2.96
N ALA A 40 8.72 -6.07 -3.98
CA ALA A 40 8.83 -6.52 -5.37
C ALA A 40 10.08 -7.37 -5.62
N ALA A 41 11.23 -6.97 -5.07
CA ALA A 41 12.47 -7.73 -5.16
C ALA A 41 12.31 -9.12 -4.53
N ALA A 42 11.66 -9.21 -3.36
CA ALA A 42 11.36 -10.49 -2.72
C ALA A 42 10.36 -11.33 -3.53
N ALA A 43 9.32 -10.71 -4.09
CA ALA A 43 8.25 -11.41 -4.80
C ALA A 43 8.61 -11.85 -6.23
N ALA A 44 9.59 -11.21 -6.86
CA ALA A 44 10.02 -11.50 -8.22
C ALA A 44 11.55 -11.38 -8.37
N PRO A 45 12.34 -12.16 -7.60
CA PRO A 45 13.79 -11.94 -7.48
C PRO A 45 14.53 -12.08 -8.81
N THR A 46 14.09 -13.01 -9.67
CA THR A 46 14.70 -13.24 -10.99
C THR A 46 14.50 -12.06 -11.94
N ARG A 47 13.26 -11.60 -12.13
CA ARG A 47 12.94 -10.45 -12.98
C ARG A 47 13.55 -9.16 -12.43
N PHE A 48 13.49 -8.97 -11.11
CA PHE A 48 14.09 -7.81 -10.47
C PHE A 48 15.62 -7.79 -10.66
N GLY A 49 16.28 -8.95 -10.49
CA GLY A 49 17.71 -9.11 -10.77
C GLY A 49 18.07 -8.88 -12.24
N GLN A 50 17.26 -9.38 -13.18
CA GLN A 50 17.43 -9.12 -14.62
C GLN A 50 17.37 -7.63 -14.94
N ALA A 51 16.39 -6.91 -14.38
CA ALA A 51 16.24 -5.47 -14.59
C ALA A 51 17.43 -4.68 -14.02
N ILE A 52 17.96 -5.08 -12.85
CA ILE A 52 19.19 -4.49 -12.29
C ILE A 52 20.41 -4.77 -13.18
N LEU A 53 20.56 -6.00 -13.67
CA LEU A 53 21.67 -6.34 -14.57
C LEU A 53 21.58 -5.56 -15.87
N LEU A 54 20.38 -5.41 -16.43
CA LEU A 54 20.14 -4.59 -17.61
C LEU A 54 20.48 -3.12 -17.35
N ALA A 55 20.16 -2.59 -16.16
CA ALA A 55 20.51 -1.22 -15.78
C ALA A 55 22.03 -0.95 -15.77
N ARG A 56 22.86 -1.99 -15.66
CA ARG A 56 24.33 -1.84 -15.77
C ARG A 56 24.79 -1.61 -17.21
N THR A 57 24.08 -2.15 -18.19
CA THR A 57 24.42 -2.03 -19.61
C THR A 57 23.64 -0.91 -20.30
N ASP A 58 22.38 -0.72 -19.91
CA ASP A 58 21.49 0.34 -20.36
C ASP A 58 20.62 0.77 -19.17
N LEU A 59 20.99 1.90 -18.56
CA LEU A 59 20.32 2.44 -17.38
C LEU A 59 18.83 2.71 -17.64
N VAL A 60 18.49 3.26 -18.81
CA VAL A 60 17.10 3.64 -19.11
C VAL A 60 16.25 2.39 -19.28
N ALA A 61 16.71 1.42 -20.08
CA ALA A 61 16.00 0.16 -20.27
C ALA A 61 15.84 -0.62 -18.96
N GLY A 62 16.88 -0.67 -18.13
CA GLY A 62 16.82 -1.32 -16.82
C GLY A 62 15.86 -0.65 -15.85
N LEU A 63 15.84 0.70 -15.80
CA LEU A 63 14.87 1.44 -14.98
C LEU A 63 13.43 1.23 -15.46
N LEU A 64 13.18 1.23 -16.76
CA LEU A 64 11.86 0.95 -17.32
C LEU A 64 11.39 -0.47 -16.96
N ASP A 65 12.29 -1.44 -16.99
CA ASP A 65 11.95 -2.82 -16.63
C ASP A 65 11.69 -2.98 -15.11
N LEU A 66 12.43 -2.26 -14.26
CA LEU A 66 12.12 -2.16 -12.82
C LEU A 66 10.74 -1.55 -12.57
N VAL A 67 10.41 -0.46 -13.26
CA VAL A 67 9.09 0.17 -13.17
C VAL A 67 8.01 -0.80 -13.65
N ARG A 68 8.28 -1.57 -14.71
CA ARG A 68 7.35 -2.59 -15.22
C ARG A 68 7.11 -3.69 -14.20
N VAL A 69 8.14 -4.19 -13.51
CA VAL A 69 7.99 -5.18 -12.44
C VAL A 69 7.10 -4.64 -11.31
N LEU A 70 7.33 -3.39 -10.89
CA LEU A 70 6.50 -2.72 -9.88
C LEU A 70 5.06 -2.53 -10.36
N ALA A 71 4.87 -2.09 -11.60
CA ALA A 71 3.55 -1.85 -12.19
C ALA A 71 2.75 -3.15 -12.37
N GLU A 72 3.38 -4.23 -12.85
CA GLU A 72 2.73 -5.54 -13.00
C GLU A 72 2.29 -6.10 -11.64
N ARG A 73 3.06 -5.84 -10.58
CA ARG A 73 2.78 -6.37 -9.24
C ARG A 73 1.84 -5.50 -8.42
N PHE A 74 2.01 -4.19 -8.48
CA PHE A 74 1.33 -3.24 -7.58
C PHE A 74 0.50 -2.21 -8.32
N GLY A 75 0.48 -2.19 -9.66
CA GLY A 75 -0.26 -1.19 -10.43
C GLY A 75 -1.74 -1.11 -10.04
N GLY A 76 -2.39 -2.27 -9.84
CA GLY A 76 -3.76 -2.31 -9.34
C GLY A 76 -3.93 -1.69 -7.94
N ALA A 77 -3.00 -1.97 -7.02
CA ALA A 77 -3.00 -1.41 -5.67
C ALA A 77 -2.76 0.11 -5.68
N LEU A 78 -1.85 0.58 -6.53
CA LEU A 78 -1.52 2.00 -6.69
C LEU A 78 -2.69 2.78 -7.32
N ILE A 79 -3.34 2.23 -8.35
CA ILE A 79 -4.55 2.82 -8.94
C ILE A 79 -5.68 2.87 -7.90
N GLY A 80 -5.88 1.80 -7.13
CA GLY A 80 -6.86 1.77 -6.04
C GLY A 80 -6.57 2.81 -4.96
N CYS A 81 -5.30 2.97 -4.59
CA CYS A 81 -4.84 3.98 -3.65
C CYS A 81 -5.13 5.41 -4.15
N LEU A 82 -4.82 5.68 -5.43
CA LEU A 82 -5.11 6.96 -6.05
C LEU A 82 -6.62 7.24 -6.09
N ALA A 83 -7.43 6.25 -6.47
CA ALA A 83 -8.88 6.37 -6.46
C ALA A 83 -9.43 6.64 -5.06
N ALA A 84 -8.96 5.90 -4.05
CA ALA A 84 -9.31 6.12 -2.65
C ALA A 84 -8.92 7.53 -2.17
N SER A 85 -7.75 8.03 -2.58
CA SER A 85 -7.30 9.39 -2.29
C SER A 85 -8.24 10.44 -2.85
N VAL A 86 -8.64 10.28 -4.12
CA VAL A 86 -9.58 11.19 -4.78
C VAL A 86 -10.94 11.17 -4.08
N VAL A 87 -11.46 9.98 -3.75
CA VAL A 87 -12.74 9.84 -3.02
C VAL A 87 -12.67 10.53 -1.66
N ALA A 88 -11.62 10.27 -0.87
CA ALA A 88 -11.42 10.91 0.43
C ALA A 88 -11.28 12.44 0.30
N PHE A 89 -10.54 12.92 -0.70
CA PHE A 89 -10.37 14.36 -0.94
C PHE A 89 -11.70 15.04 -1.32
N VAL A 90 -12.51 14.43 -2.18
CA VAL A 90 -13.84 14.95 -2.53
C VAL A 90 -14.77 14.95 -1.31
N PHE A 91 -14.73 13.90 -0.49
CA PHE A 91 -15.53 13.81 0.73
C PHE A 91 -15.14 14.91 1.73
N GLU A 92 -13.84 15.11 1.94
CA GLU A 92 -13.29 16.13 2.83
C GLU A 92 -13.67 17.55 2.36
N ARG A 93 -13.52 17.82 1.06
CA ARG A 93 -13.84 19.13 0.46
C ARG A 93 -15.33 19.47 0.54
N ARG A 94 -16.22 18.47 0.48
CA ARG A 94 -17.67 18.67 0.65
C ARG A 94 -18.07 18.96 2.09
N ARG A 95 -17.26 18.52 3.06
CA ARG A 95 -17.61 18.53 4.48
C ARG A 95 -17.05 19.76 5.22
N SER A 96 -15.84 20.20 4.89
CA SER A 96 -15.11 21.15 5.72
C SER A 96 -14.68 22.38 4.93
N ALA A 97 -15.28 23.53 5.25
CA ALA A 97 -14.82 24.83 4.74
C ALA A 97 -13.49 25.26 5.39
N GLU A 98 -13.21 24.79 6.62
CA GLU A 98 -12.11 25.28 7.48
C GLU A 98 -10.94 24.29 7.68
N SER A 99 -11.17 22.98 7.69
CA SER A 99 -10.09 21.98 7.82
C SER A 99 -9.73 21.39 6.45
N ARG A 100 -8.79 22.01 5.73
CA ARG A 100 -8.30 21.48 4.44
C ARG A 100 -7.04 20.65 4.65
N ILE A 101 -7.20 19.37 4.97
CA ILE A 101 -6.11 18.43 4.73
C ILE A 101 -5.84 18.43 3.22
N GLY A 102 -4.61 18.78 2.82
CA GLY A 102 -4.22 18.81 1.41
C GLY A 102 -4.30 17.43 0.76
N PHE A 103 -4.48 17.40 -0.56
CA PHE A 103 -4.51 16.13 -1.31
C PHE A 103 -3.26 15.28 -1.05
N ASP A 104 -2.08 15.90 -1.01
CA ASP A 104 -0.80 15.22 -0.75
C ASP A 104 -0.84 14.42 0.55
N ARG A 105 -1.46 14.98 1.59
CA ARG A 105 -1.56 14.32 2.89
C ARG A 105 -2.55 13.15 2.87
N ILE A 106 -3.66 13.29 2.16
CA ILE A 106 -4.61 12.18 1.94
C ILE A 106 -3.94 11.08 1.13
N PHE A 107 -3.14 11.45 0.14
CA PHE A 107 -2.36 10.52 -0.66
C PHE A 107 -1.32 9.77 0.19
N ASP A 108 -0.58 10.45 1.07
CA ASP A 108 0.32 9.81 2.02
C ASP A 108 -0.43 8.77 2.87
N ILE A 109 -1.53 9.19 3.51
CA ILE A 109 -2.33 8.32 4.40
C ILE A 109 -2.81 7.06 3.67
N THR A 110 -3.39 7.22 2.49
CA THR A 110 -3.91 6.10 1.70
C THR A 110 -2.80 5.18 1.21
N THR A 111 -1.62 5.73 0.90
CA THR A 111 -0.46 4.92 0.52
C THR A 111 -0.02 4.03 1.68
N PHE A 112 -0.04 4.54 2.92
CA PHE A 112 0.22 3.73 4.12
C PHE A 112 -0.85 2.67 4.39
N MET A 113 -2.08 2.80 3.87
CA MET A 113 -3.09 1.73 3.94
C MET A 113 -2.76 0.52 3.07
N LEU A 114 -1.76 0.62 2.18
CA LEU A 114 -1.22 -0.52 1.42
C LEU A 114 -0.22 -1.35 2.24
N VAL A 115 0.23 -0.87 3.41
CA VAL A 115 1.22 -1.60 4.23
C VAL A 115 0.75 -3.03 4.56
N PRO A 116 -0.48 -3.27 5.06
CA PRO A 116 -0.92 -4.64 5.33
C PRO A 116 -0.91 -5.52 4.07
N HIS A 117 -1.28 -4.96 2.92
CA HIS A 117 -1.25 -5.68 1.64
C HIS A 117 0.16 -6.11 1.26
N PHE A 118 1.13 -5.20 1.34
CA PHE A 118 2.54 -5.51 1.08
C PHE A 118 3.11 -6.51 2.09
N SER A 119 2.72 -6.42 3.36
CA SER A 119 3.10 -7.40 4.38
C SER A 119 2.57 -8.80 4.06
N LEU A 120 1.32 -8.93 3.60
CA LEU A 120 0.75 -10.21 3.17
C LEU A 120 1.49 -10.80 1.96
N ILE A 121 1.95 -9.97 1.03
CA ILE A 121 2.80 -10.40 -0.08
C ILE A 121 4.12 -10.94 0.47
N ALA A 122 4.80 -10.19 1.33
CA ALA A 122 6.07 -10.61 1.92
C ALA A 122 5.95 -11.94 2.69
N VAL A 123 4.90 -12.10 3.50
CA VAL A 123 4.61 -13.35 4.20
C VAL A 123 4.37 -14.50 3.22
N GLY A 124 3.61 -14.28 2.15
CA GLY A 124 3.36 -15.30 1.12
C GLY A 124 4.61 -15.71 0.37
N VAL A 125 5.51 -14.76 0.08
CA VAL A 125 6.82 -15.03 -0.52
C VAL A 125 7.66 -15.92 0.40
N LEU A 126 7.79 -15.53 1.68
CA LEU A 126 8.57 -16.28 2.66
C LEU A 126 8.02 -17.70 2.85
N ALA A 127 6.70 -17.83 2.98
CA ALA A 127 6.04 -19.13 3.08
C ALA A 127 6.33 -20.00 1.85
N SER A 128 6.22 -19.44 0.64
CA SER A 128 6.51 -20.17 -0.60
C SER A 128 7.98 -20.60 -0.70
N GLN A 129 8.92 -19.80 -0.19
CA GLN A 129 10.35 -20.16 -0.15
C GLN A 129 10.61 -21.33 0.82
N LEU A 130 9.79 -21.47 1.87
CA LEU A 130 9.82 -22.60 2.80
C LEU A 130 9.02 -23.82 2.29
N GLY A 131 8.49 -23.79 1.07
CA GLY A 131 7.68 -24.86 0.49
C GLY A 131 6.21 -24.88 0.94
N LEU A 132 5.76 -23.87 1.69
CA LEU A 132 4.36 -23.73 2.10
C LEU A 132 3.57 -22.96 1.03
N GLU A 133 2.76 -23.66 0.25
CA GLU A 133 1.92 -23.05 -0.78
C GLU A 133 0.62 -22.45 -0.23
N LEU A 134 0.68 -21.21 0.25
CA LEU A 134 -0.49 -20.45 0.70
C LEU A 134 -1.21 -19.78 -0.49
N TRP A 135 -1.99 -20.57 -1.23
CA TRP A 135 -2.65 -20.17 -2.49
C TRP A 135 -3.60 -18.96 -2.39
N PHE A 136 -4.04 -18.58 -1.19
CA PHE A 136 -4.92 -17.43 -0.96
C PHE A 136 -4.17 -16.11 -0.74
N LEU A 137 -2.85 -16.15 -0.52
CA LEU A 137 -2.04 -14.94 -0.30
C LEU A 137 -1.71 -14.23 -1.63
N PRO A 138 -1.63 -12.87 -1.63
CA PRO A 138 -1.44 -12.06 -2.85
C PRO A 138 -0.03 -12.12 -3.47
N HIS A 139 0.85 -13.01 -3.01
CA HIS A 139 2.23 -13.11 -3.51
C HIS A 139 2.35 -13.66 -4.95
N ARG A 140 1.32 -14.35 -5.44
CA ARG A 140 1.20 -14.79 -6.84
C ARG A 140 0.28 -13.85 -7.60
N LEU A 141 0.67 -13.50 -8.83
CA LEU A 141 -0.23 -12.79 -9.74
C LEU A 141 -1.50 -13.63 -9.94
N PRO A 142 -2.70 -13.04 -9.81
CA PRO A 142 -3.93 -13.76 -9.99
C PRO A 142 -4.01 -14.32 -11.42
N LYS A 143 -4.02 -15.64 -11.54
CA LYS A 143 -4.26 -16.38 -12.77
C LYS A 143 -5.36 -17.39 -12.48
N GLY A 144 -6.33 -17.52 -13.38
CA GLY A 144 -7.43 -18.47 -13.24
C GLY A 144 -8.82 -17.85 -13.43
N PRO A 145 -9.88 -18.58 -13.09
CA PRO A 145 -11.26 -18.14 -13.21
C PRO A 145 -11.50 -16.82 -12.46
N VAL A 146 -12.36 -15.97 -13.02
CA VAL A 146 -12.69 -14.63 -12.47
C VAL A 146 -13.07 -14.68 -10.99
N THR A 147 -13.74 -15.75 -10.55
CA THR A 147 -14.12 -15.97 -9.15
C THR A 147 -12.92 -16.14 -8.21
N ILE A 148 -11.89 -16.90 -8.61
CA ILE A 148 -10.67 -17.08 -7.81
C ILE A 148 -9.87 -15.77 -7.75
N VAL A 149 -9.84 -15.04 -8.86
CA VAL A 149 -9.23 -13.70 -8.91
C VAL A 149 -9.96 -12.74 -7.97
N ALA A 150 -11.30 -12.73 -8.01
CA ALA A 150 -12.11 -11.89 -7.15
C ALA A 150 -11.92 -12.21 -5.65
N ILE A 151 -11.92 -13.49 -5.27
CA ILE A 151 -11.67 -13.90 -3.87
C ILE A 151 -10.29 -13.44 -3.41
N ARG A 152 -9.25 -13.63 -4.23
CA ARG A 152 -7.89 -13.18 -3.91
C ARG A 152 -7.81 -11.67 -3.74
N LEU A 153 -8.47 -10.91 -4.62
CA LEU A 153 -8.54 -9.46 -4.50
C LEU A 153 -9.27 -9.06 -3.22
N VAL A 154 -10.42 -9.67 -2.91
CA VAL A 154 -11.17 -9.39 -1.67
C VAL A 154 -10.30 -9.68 -0.45
N VAL A 155 -9.70 -10.86 -0.33
CA VAL A 155 -8.83 -11.21 0.82
C VAL A 155 -7.65 -10.24 0.91
N ALA A 156 -7.05 -9.87 -0.21
CA ALA A 156 -5.88 -9.01 -0.25
C ALA A 156 -6.17 -7.53 0.05
N TYR A 157 -7.40 -7.05 -0.18
CA TYR A 157 -7.78 -5.64 -0.02
C TYR A 157 -8.81 -5.37 1.08
N VAL A 158 -9.44 -6.40 1.68
CA VAL A 158 -10.40 -6.24 2.80
C VAL A 158 -9.82 -5.40 3.93
N TRP A 159 -8.54 -5.60 4.25
CA TRP A 159 -7.85 -4.79 5.26
C TRP A 159 -7.72 -3.33 4.84
N SER A 160 -7.27 -3.04 3.62
CA SER A 160 -7.14 -1.66 3.12
C SER A 160 -8.50 -0.96 3.03
N VAL A 161 -9.56 -1.66 2.62
CA VAL A 161 -10.93 -1.13 2.59
C VAL A 161 -11.44 -0.86 4.02
N GLY A 162 -11.18 -1.76 4.96
CA GLY A 162 -11.53 -1.57 6.37
C GLY A 162 -10.82 -0.36 6.98
N LEU A 163 -9.52 -0.21 6.74
CA LEU A 163 -8.75 0.95 7.17
C LEU A 163 -9.24 2.26 6.56
N PHE A 164 -9.62 2.22 5.28
CA PHE A 164 -10.20 3.37 4.60
C PHE A 164 -11.55 3.78 5.22
N ALA A 165 -12.43 2.82 5.50
CA ALA A 165 -13.70 3.08 6.18
C ALA A 165 -13.50 3.64 7.59
N VAL A 166 -12.53 3.12 8.35
CA VAL A 166 -12.14 3.64 9.66
C VAL A 166 -11.65 5.07 9.55
N PHE A 167 -10.79 5.37 8.57
CA PHE A 167 -10.32 6.74 8.31
C PHE A 167 -11.47 7.71 8.03
N LEU A 168 -12.39 7.35 7.12
CA LEU A 168 -13.59 8.15 6.86
C LEU A 168 -14.45 8.34 8.12
N LYS A 169 -14.58 7.29 8.94
CA LYS A 169 -15.33 7.37 10.21
C LYS A 169 -14.65 8.31 11.22
N LEU A 170 -13.33 8.24 11.37
CA LEU A 170 -12.59 9.16 12.25
C LEU A 170 -12.77 10.61 11.83
N ARG A 171 -12.74 10.89 10.52
CA ARG A 171 -13.06 12.23 9.98
C ARG A 171 -14.54 12.60 10.13
N SER A 172 -15.42 11.62 10.34
CA SER A 172 -16.85 11.86 10.50
C SER A 172 -17.29 12.23 11.91
N ASN A 173 -16.44 12.03 12.92
CA ASN A 173 -16.73 12.34 14.33
C ASN A 173 -15.84 13.50 14.82
N PRO A 174 -16.34 14.76 14.81
CA PRO A 174 -15.57 15.92 15.26
C PRO A 174 -15.30 15.95 16.78
N THR A 175 -15.85 15.03 17.56
CA THR A 175 -15.78 15.03 19.04
C THR A 175 -14.51 14.43 19.64
N GLN A 176 -13.57 13.89 18.84
CA GLN A 176 -12.32 13.31 19.38
C GLN A 176 -11.12 14.27 19.42
N GLU A 177 -11.25 15.52 18.99
CA GLU A 177 -10.16 16.51 19.10
C GLU A 177 -10.19 17.33 20.43
N ALA A 178 -11.13 17.05 21.34
CA ALA A 178 -11.33 17.83 22.57
C ALA A 178 -11.11 17.07 23.89
N ALA A 179 -10.43 15.92 23.89
CA ALA A 179 -10.09 15.17 25.10
C ALA A 179 -8.60 14.85 25.19
#